data_AF-A0A528I5K9-F1
#
_entry.id   AF-A0A528I5K9-F1
#
_cell.length_a   1.000
_cell.length_b   1.000
_cell.length_c   1.000
_cell.angle_alpha   90.00
_cell.angle_beta   90.00
_cell.angle_gamma   90.00
#
_symmetry.space_group_name_H-M   'P 1'
#
loop_
_entity.id
_entity.type
_entity.pdbx_description
1 polymer ?
#
loop_
_entity_poly.entity_id
_entity_poly.type
_entity_poly.pdbx_seq_one_letter_code
_entity_poly.pdbx_strand_id
1 'polypeptide(L)' 'MLRVEDRDLKILSIRSREGRISKAELAKRVNLSAAPAWERLKRLEEAGIIAGYRADIALKKLAPHVTVFM' A
#
# COMPACT_ATOMS: atom_id res chain seq x y z
N MET A 1 -4.84 -19.51 1.93
CA MET A 1 -5.33 -18.12 1.86
C MET A 1 -4.82 -17.39 3.11
N LEU A 2 -4.05 -16.31 2.96
CA LEU A 2 -3.54 -15.58 4.12
C LEU A 2 -4.73 -14.93 4.85
N ARG A 3 -4.87 -15.16 6.16
CA ARG A 3 -5.89 -14.47 6.96
C ARG A 3 -5.44 -13.02 7.16
N VAL A 4 -6.21 -12.09 6.61
CA VAL A 4 -5.99 -10.64 6.71
C VAL A 4 -6.76 -10.15 7.94
N GLU A 5 -6.08 -9.41 8.83
CA GLU A 5 -6.69 -8.79 10.00
C GLU A 5 -7.01 -7.31 9.75
N ASP A 6 -7.81 -6.70 10.63
CA ASP A 6 -8.21 -5.29 10.52
C ASP A 6 -7.01 -4.33 10.39
N ARG A 7 -5.91 -4.63 11.10
CA ARG A 7 -4.67 -3.86 11.04
C ARG A 7 -3.98 -3.97 9.68
N ASP A 8 -4.05 -5.13 9.04
CA ASP A 8 -3.49 -5.35 7.71
C ASP A 8 -4.28 -4.57 6.66
N LEU A 9 -5.62 -4.54 6.79
CA LEU A 9 -6.48 -3.69 5.96
C LEU A 9 -6.15 -2.20 6.12
N LYS A 10 -5.88 -1.74 7.35
CA LYS A 10 -5.39 -0.37 7.59
C LYS A 10 -4.04 -0.12 6.93
N ILE A 11 -3.09 -1.06 7.03
CA ILE A 11 -1.78 -0.95 6.36
C ILE A 11 -1.98 -0.80 4.85
N LEU A 12 -2.80 -1.66 4.23
CA LEU A 12 -3.10 -1.62 2.81
C LEU A 12 -3.77 -0.31 2.40
N SER A 13 -4.75 0.17 3.17
CA SER A 13 -5.45 1.43 2.92
C SER A 13 -4.49 2.62 2.95
N ILE A 14 -3.62 2.70 3.97
CA ILE A 14 -2.63 3.77 4.10
C ILE A 14 -1.61 3.68 2.97
N ARG A 15 -1.08 2.49 2.68
CA ARG A 15 -0.04 2.28 1.68
C ARG A 15 -0.53 2.52 0.25
N SER A 16 -1.78 2.19 -0.04
CA SER A 16 -2.40 2.46 -1.34
C SER A 16 -2.55 3.96 -1.60
N ARG A 17 -2.83 4.76 -0.57
CA ARG A 17 -2.93 6.23 -0.68
C ARG A 17 -1.57 6.92 -0.65
N GLU A 18 -0.66 6.44 0.21
CA GLU A 18 0.70 6.96 0.37
C GLU A 18 1.73 5.85 0.16
N GLY A 19 2.06 5.58 -1.11
CA GLY A 19 3.06 4.56 -1.47
C GLY A 19 4.48 4.85 -0.96
N ARG A 20 4.77 6.07 -0.48
CA ARG A 20 6.07 6.49 0.06
C ARG A 20 6.07 6.75 1.58
N ILE A 21 5.02 6.34 2.30
CA ILE A 21 4.99 6.52 3.76
C ILE A 21 6.18 5.84 4.44
N SER A 22 6.75 6.51 5.45
CA SER A 22 7.87 5.97 6.23
C SER A 22 7.39 4.87 7.18
N LYS A 23 8.29 3.93 7.52
CA LYS A 23 7.97 2.81 8.42
C LYS A 23 7.47 3.29 9.79
N ALA A 24 8.08 4.35 10.31
CA ALA A 24 7.72 4.94 11.59
C ALA A 24 6.32 5.57 11.56
N GLU A 25 5.99 6.27 10.48
CA GLU A 25 4.68 6.91 10.35
C GLU A 25 3.56 5.91 10.07
N LEU A 26 3.84 4.88 9.28
CA LEU A 26 2.92 3.76 9.08
C LEU A 26 2.59 3.09 10.43
N ALA A 27 3.60 2.82 11.25
CA ALA A 27 3.43 2.22 12.56
C ALA A 27 2.57 3.09 13.50
N LYS A 28 2.83 4.41 13.53
CA LYS A 28 2.02 5.38 14.29
C LYS A 28 0.56 5.36 13.85
N ARG A 29 0.28 5.43 12.54
CA ARG A 29 -1.10 5.47 12.01
C ARG A 29 -1.88 4.17 12.23
N VAL A 30 -1.19 3.03 12.27
CA VAL A 30 -1.79 1.70 12.52
C VAL A 30 -1.89 1.37 14.03
N ASN A 31 -1.42 2.27 14.91
CA ASN A 31 -1.33 2.05 16.36
C ASN A 31 -0.51 0.80 16.72
N LEU A 32 0.65 0.66 16.07
CA LEU A 32 1.60 -0.43 16.30
C LEU A 32 3.01 0.13 16.54
N SER A 33 3.84 -0.67 17.22
CA SER A 33 5.29 -0.44 17.25
C SER A 33 5.89 -0.69 15.86
N ALA A 34 7.05 -0.09 15.57
CA ALA A 34 7.68 -0.15 14.24
C ALA A 34 7.98 -1.58 13.76
N ALA A 35 8.38 -2.48 14.67
CA ALA A 35 8.70 -3.87 14.35
C ALA A 35 7.49 -4.69 13.85
N PRO A 36 6.37 -4.82 14.59
CA PRO A 36 5.21 -5.60 14.13
C PRO A 36 4.51 -5.02 12.91
N ALA A 37 4.52 -3.69 12.74
CA ALA A 37 3.99 -3.07 11.52
C ALA A 37 4.79 -3.48 10.28
N TRP A 38 6.12 -3.57 10.41
CA TRP A 38 7.00 -3.96 9.32
C TRP A 38 6.90 -5.46 8.98
N GLU A 39 6.83 -6.32 9.99
CA GLU A 39 6.64 -7.76 9.78
C GLU A 39 5.33 -8.05 9.05
N ARG A 40 4.24 -7.37 9.44
CA ARG A 40 2.95 -7.45 8.75
C ARG A 40 3.03 -6.99 7.31
N LEU A 41 3.67 -5.84 7.05
CA LEU A 41 3.86 -5.35 5.69
C LEU A 41 4.62 -6.36 4.82
N LYS A 42 5.74 -6.88 5.33
CA LYS A 42 6.54 -7.90 4.64
C LYS A 42 5.72 -9.15 4.35
N ARG A 43 4.94 -9.62 5.32
CA ARG A 43 4.04 -10.77 5.15
C ARG A 43 2.98 -10.53 4.07
N LEU A 44 2.44 -9.31 3.95
CA LEU A 44 1.51 -8.94 2.89
C LEU A 44 2.17 -8.89 1.50
N GLU A 45 3.45 -8.49 1.44
CA GLU A 45 4.26 -8.55 0.22
C GLU A 45 4.59 -9.99 -0.18
N GLU A 46 5.06 -10.82 0.76
CA GLU A 46 5.40 -12.23 0.53
C GLU A 46 4.17 -13.08 0.15
N ALA A 47 3.00 -12.73 0.67
CA ALA A 47 1.74 -13.37 0.31
C ALA A 47 1.19 -12.90 -1.06
N GLY A 48 1.84 -11.95 -1.73
CA GLY A 48 1.40 -11.41 -3.02
C GLY A 48 0.16 -10.50 -2.94
N ILE A 49 -0.26 -10.12 -1.73
CA ILE A 49 -1.38 -9.16 -1.54
C ILE A 49 -0.93 -7.77 -1.98
N ILE A 50 0.31 -7.39 -1.67
CA ILE A 50 0.96 -6.22 -2.25
C ILE A 50 1.70 -6.70 -3.51
N ALA A 51 1.07 -6.53 -4.67
CA ALA A 51 1.64 -6.96 -5.94
C ALA A 51 2.85 -6.12 -6.41
N GLY A 52 3.03 -4.92 -5.86
CA GLY A 52 4.18 -4.05 -6.16
C GLY A 52 3.87 -2.57 -6.00
N TYR A 53 4.91 -1.75 -6.11
CA TYR A 53 4.83 -0.29 -6.01
C TYR A 53 4.91 0.35 -7.38
N ARG A 54 3.95 1.21 -7.71
CA ARG A 54 3.86 1.89 -9.00
C ARG A 54 3.73 3.39 -8.81
N ALA A 55 4.20 4.15 -9.79
CA ALA A 55 3.94 5.57 -9.88
C ALA A 55 2.55 5.81 -10.49
N ASP A 56 1.76 6.68 -9.87
CA ASP A 56 0.53 7.17 -10.47
C ASP A 56 0.88 8.32 -11.44
N ILE A 57 0.60 8.11 -12.73
CA ILE A 57 1.01 9.04 -13.79
C ILE A 57 -0.21 9.83 -14.25
N ALA A 58 -0.11 11.15 -14.12
CA ALA A 58 -1.13 12.07 -14.60
C ALA A 58 -1.10 12.18 -16.14
N LEU A 59 -1.71 11.21 -16.84
CA LEU A 59 -1.74 11.14 -18.31
C LEU A 59 -2.29 12.44 -18.94
N LYS A 60 -3.27 13.09 -18.28
CA LYS A 60 -3.81 14.42 -18.63
C LYS A 60 -2.75 15.50 -18.85
N LYS A 61 -1.63 15.43 -18.11
CA LYS A 61 -0.55 16.41 -18.19
C LYS A 61 0.55 16.02 -19.18
N LEU A 62 0.53 14.79 -19.67
CA LEU A 62 1.58 14.26 -20.55
C LEU A 62 1.22 14.43 -22.02
N ALA A 63 -0.02 14.07 -22.40
CA ALA A 63 -0.48 14.11 -23.78
C ALA A 63 -2.03 14.02 -23.85
N PRO A 64 -2.63 14.31 -25.02
CA PRO A 64 -3.99 13.85 -25.32
C PRO A 64 -4.07 12.33 -25.09
N HIS A 65 -5.04 11.89 -24.29
CA HIS A 65 -5.22 10.48 -23.93
C HIS A 65 -6.71 10.15 -23.88
N VAL A 66 -7.03 8.87 -24.09
CA VAL A 66 -8.36 8.30 -23.92
C VAL A 66 -8.24 7.11 -22.97
N THR A 67 -9.14 7.00 -22.01
CA THR A 67 -9.21 5.84 -21.11
C THR A 67 -10.41 4.99 -21.53
N VAL A 68 -10.15 3.73 -21.89
CA VAL A 68 -11.20 2.76 -22.28
C VAL A 68 -11.33 1.74 -21.15
N PHE A 69 -12.55 1.53 -20.67
CA PHE A 69 -12.89 0.47 -19.73
C PHE A 69 -13.57 -0.64 -20.54
N MET A 70 -13.09 -1.87 -20.41
CA MET A 70 -13.60 -3.06 -21.11
C MET A 70 -14.29 -3.99 -20.12
#